data_AF-A0A9X5HCY6-F1
#
_entry.id   AF-A0A9X5HCY6-F1
#
_cell.length_a   1.000
_cell.length_b   1.000
_cell.length_c   1.000
_cell.angle_alpha   90.00
_cell.angle_beta   90.00
_cell.angle_gamma   90.00
#
_symmetry.space_group_name_H-M   'P 1'
#
loop_
_entity.id
_entity.type
_entity.pdbx_description
1 polymer ?
#
loop_
_entity_poly.entity_id
_entity_poly.type
_entity_poly.pdbx_seq_one_letter_code
_entity_poly.pdbx_strand_id
1 'polypeptide(L)' 'MAQWTSAVGAGQLARLLGSQQDRPAGPGTRRPPAYRALADGIRLLVLEGRVPVAA' A
#
# COMPACT_ATOMS: atom_id res chain seq x y z
N MET A 1 1.79 -2.63 25.94
CA MET A 1 1.39 -2.56 24.51
C MET A 1 2.15 -1.41 23.89
N ALA A 2 2.74 -1.58 22.70
CA ALA A 2 3.37 -0.45 22.01
C ALA A 2 2.32 0.64 21.77
N GLN A 3 2.63 1.88 22.13
CA GLN A 3 1.75 3.03 21.88
C GLN A 3 1.97 3.45 20.43
N TRP A 4 0.91 3.39 19.62
CA TRP A 4 0.95 3.78 18.21
C TRP A 4 0.67 5.28 18.15
N THR A 5 1.68 6.08 17.86
CA THR A 5 1.59 7.54 17.86
C THR A 5 1.34 8.13 16.47
N SER A 6 1.41 7.30 15.43
CA SER A 6 1.16 7.69 14.04
C SER A 6 -0.08 7.01 13.45
N ALA A 7 -0.90 7.80 12.76
CA ALA A 7 -2.05 7.31 11.97
C ALA A 7 -2.01 7.93 10.56
N VAL A 8 -2.43 7.14 9.56
CA VAL A 8 -2.55 7.62 8.17
C VAL A 8 -4.04 7.70 7.82
N GLY A 9 -4.47 8.85 7.30
CA GLY A 9 -5.84 9.02 6.82
C GLY A 9 -6.13 8.16 5.59
N ALA A 10 -7.34 7.58 5.52
CA ALA A 10 -7.74 6.71 4.41
C ALA A 10 -7.62 7.40 3.03
N GLY A 11 -7.96 8.69 2.93
CA GLY A 11 -7.83 9.45 1.67
C GLY A 11 -6.39 9.66 1.24
N GLN A 12 -5.47 9.90 2.18
CA GLN A 12 -4.04 9.99 1.90
C GLN A 12 -3.49 8.64 1.43
N LEU A 13 -3.88 7.56 2.12
CA LEU A 13 -3.49 6.20 1.73
C LEU A 13 -4.00 5.85 0.33
N ALA A 14 -5.23 6.20 -0.01
CA ALA A 14 -5.80 5.96 -1.34
C ALA A 14 -5.01 6.70 -2.44
N ARG A 15 -4.58 7.94 -2.18
CA ARG A 15 -3.73 8.71 -3.11
C ARG A 15 -2.37 8.05 -3.31
N LEU A 16 -1.72 7.63 -2.24
CA LEU A 16 -0.43 6.92 -2.29
C LEU A 16 -0.56 5.59 -3.03
N LEU A 17 -1.61 4.81 -2.78
CA LEU A 17 -1.85 3.56 -3.50
C LEU A 17 -2.12 3.80 -4.99
N GLY A 18 -2.90 4.82 -5.33
CA GLY A 18 -3.17 5.22 -6.70
C GLY A 18 -1.93 5.63 -7.48
N SER A 19 -0.98 6.32 -6.85
CA SER A 19 0.29 6.70 -7.50
C SER A 19 1.22 5.51 -7.78
N GLN A 20 1.03 4.37 -7.11
CA GLN A 20 1.84 3.15 -7.34
C GLN A 20 1.23 2.23 -8.42
N GLN A 21 -0.05 2.40 -8.77
CA GLN A 21 -0.78 1.50 -9.67
C GLN A 21 -0.49 1.69 -11.17
N ASP A 22 0.46 2.55 -11.54
CA ASP A 22 0.80 2.85 -12.94
C ASP A 22 1.32 1.63 -13.73
N ARG A 23 1.63 0.51 -13.05
CA ARG A 23 2.05 -0.73 -13.70
C ARG A 23 0.86 -1.69 -13.87
N PRO A 24 0.19 -1.73 -15.04
CA PRO A 24 -0.76 -2.78 -15.33
C PRO A 24 -0.05 -4.14 -15.28
N ALA A 25 -0.67 -5.11 -14.60
CA ALA A 25 -0.22 -6.49 -14.65
C ALA A 25 -0.22 -6.92 -16.13
N GLY A 26 0.94 -7.35 -16.63
CA GLY A 26 1.12 -7.68 -18.04
C GLY A 26 0.11 -8.73 -18.53
N PRO A 27 -0.27 -8.69 -19.82
CA PRO A 27 -1.24 -9.60 -20.39
C PRO A 27 -0.78 -11.06 -20.21
N GLY A 28 -1.62 -11.90 -19.59
CA GLY A 28 -1.36 -13.33 -19.36
C GLY A 28 -1.12 -13.73 -17.90
N THR A 29 -1.00 -12.78 -16.97
CA THR A 29 -0.92 -13.10 -15.54
C THR A 29 -2.31 -13.21 -14.92
N ARG A 30 -2.56 -14.26 -14.14
CA ARG A 30 -3.82 -14.40 -13.38
C ARG A 30 -3.92 -13.20 -12.43
N ARG A 31 -4.92 -12.34 -12.65
CA ARG A 31 -5.13 -11.14 -11.83
C ARG A 31 -5.17 -11.56 -10.35
N PRO A 32 -4.25 -11.03 -9.51
CA PRO A 32 -4.23 -11.41 -8.10
C PRO A 32 -5.55 -10.99 -7.42
N PRO A 33 -5.98 -11.68 -6.36
CA PRO A 33 -7.11 -11.25 -5.55
C PRO A 33 -6.97 -9.78 -5.14
N ALA A 34 -8.07 -9.04 -5.08
CA ALA A 34 -8.05 -7.60 -4.78
C ALA A 34 -7.32 -7.28 -3.46
N TYR A 35 -7.51 -8.09 -2.43
CA TYR A 35 -6.82 -7.93 -1.15
C TYR A 35 -5.31 -8.15 -1.25
N ARG A 36 -4.83 -8.99 -2.19
CA ARG A 36 -3.39 -9.24 -2.40
C ARG A 36 -2.72 -8.05 -3.05
N ALA A 37 -3.31 -7.53 -4.12
CA ALA A 37 -2.81 -6.32 -4.76
C ALA A 37 -2.75 -5.13 -3.78
N LEU A 38 -3.76 -5.01 -2.91
CA LEU A 38 -3.77 -4.02 -1.84
C LEU A 38 -2.63 -4.23 -0.83
N ALA A 39 -2.46 -5.46 -0.33
CA ALA A 39 -1.42 -5.78 0.64
C ALA A 39 -0.01 -5.54 0.07
N ASP A 40 0.22 -5.87 -1.20
CA ASP A 40 1.50 -5.64 -1.87
C ASP A 40 1.78 -4.15 -2.05
N GLY A 41 0.76 -3.36 -2.40
CA GLY A 41 0.86 -1.90 -2.46
C GLY A 41 1.21 -1.28 -1.10
N ILE A 42 0.55 -1.72 -0.02
CA ILE A 42 0.85 -1.27 1.35
C ILE A 42 2.28 -1.67 1.75
N ARG A 43 2.68 -2.92 1.48
CA ARG A 43 4.03 -3.41 1.78
C ARG A 43 5.09 -2.54 1.12
N LEU A 44 4.88 -2.18 -0.14
CA LEU A 44 5.81 -1.36 -0.88
C LEU A 44 5.88 0.07 -0.32
N LEU A 45 4.75 0.68 0.06
CA LEU A 45 4.73 2.00 0.72
C LEU A 45 5.45 2.00 2.08
N VAL A 46 5.38 0.90 2.85
CA VAL A 46 6.13 0.75 4.11
C VAL A 46 7.64 0.64 3.84
N LEU A 47 8.03 -0.16 2.83
CA LEU A 47 9.44 -0.30 2.45
C LEU A 47 10.04 1.02 1.93
N GLU A 48 9.24 1.84 1.26
CA GLU A 48 9.62 3.18 0.81
C GLU A 48 9.58 4.24 1.93
N GLY A 49 9.16 3.88 3.15
CA GLY A 49 9.04 4.82 4.28
C GLY A 49 7.89 5.83 4.15
N ARG A 50 6.97 5.62 3.21
CA ARG A 50 5.81 6.50 2.96
C ARG A 50 4.63 6.23 3.89
N VAL A 51 4.61 5.07 4.54
CA VAL A 51 3.66 4.70 5.59
C VAL A 51 4.44 4.45 6.89
N PRO A 52 4.20 5.22 7.97
CA PRO A 52 4.90 5.05 9.23
C PRO A 52 4.52 3.71 9.89
N VAL A 53 5.52 3.02 10.44
CA VAL A 53 5.35 1.82 11.25
C VAL A 53 6.09 2.03 12.58
N ALA A 54 5.38 1.89 13.70
CA ALA A 54 5.93 2.07 15.05
C ALA A 54 6.51 3.47 15.38
N ALA A 55 6.09 4.52 14.67
CA ALA A 55 6.38 5.92 15.00
C ALA A 55 5.25 6.57 15.79
#